data_AF-A0A7S3TS65-F1
#
_entry.id   AF-A0A7S3TS65-F1
#
_cell.length_a   1.000
_cell.length_b   1.000
_cell.length_c   1.000
_cell.angle_alpha   90.00
_cell.angle_beta   90.00
_cell.angle_gamma   90.00
#
_symmetry.space_group_name_H-M   'P 1'
#
loop_
_entity.id
_entity.type
_entity.pdbx_description
1 polymer ?
#
loop_
_entity_poly.entity_id
_entity_poly.type
_entity_poly.pdbx_seq_one_letter_code
_entity_poly.pdbx_strand_id
1 'polypeptide(L)'
;ERRGRALVALRAIGKDKTLLEEKPLLALPLPDSADIALLCELCMAPCAPPAAQLQHAAELDEPPELPLEDEEEYSSVSCRYGCDLHFCSAQCEAAAWSRFHCVLCPAQ
;
A
#
# COMPACT_ATOMS: atom_id res chain seq x y z
N GLU A 1 -11.00 -38.76 4.13
CA GLU A 1 -10.90 -37.29 4.20
C GLU A 1 -10.66 -36.73 2.80
N ARG A 2 -11.45 -35.77 2.32
CA ARG A 2 -11.23 -35.13 1.01
C ARG A 2 -10.47 -33.83 1.22
N ARG A 3 -9.18 -33.83 0.89
CA ARG A 3 -8.40 -32.60 0.78
C ARG A 3 -8.78 -31.94 -0.55
N GLY A 4 -9.08 -30.64 -0.54
CA GLY A 4 -9.54 -29.89 -1.71
C GLY A 4 -8.48 -29.72 -2.80
N ARG A 5 -8.52 -28.59 -3.53
CA ARG A 5 -7.50 -28.28 -4.54
C ARG A 5 -6.18 -27.90 -3.87
N ALA A 6 -5.06 -28.32 -4.46
CA ALA A 6 -3.71 -28.04 -3.98
C ALA A 6 -2.75 -27.82 -5.16
N LEU A 7 -1.66 -27.10 -4.91
CA LEU A 7 -0.54 -26.97 -5.84
C LEU A 7 0.43 -28.14 -5.64
N VAL A 8 0.95 -28.68 -6.73
CA VAL A 8 1.93 -29.77 -6.73
C VAL A 8 3.13 -29.38 -7.58
N ALA A 9 4.33 -29.70 -7.11
CA ALA A 9 5.55 -29.44 -7.85
C ALA A 9 5.69 -30.43 -9.03
N LEU A 10 5.87 -29.92 -10.25
CA LEU A 10 6.07 -30.75 -11.45
C LEU A 10 7.52 -31.21 -11.63
N ARG A 11 8.44 -30.69 -10.81
CA ARG A 11 9.89 -30.96 -10.87
C ARG A 11 10.52 -30.76 -9.50
N ALA A 12 11.74 -31.27 -9.32
CA ALA A 12 12.54 -30.97 -8.14
C ALA A 12 12.83 -29.47 -8.05
N ILE A 13 12.69 -28.90 -6.85
CA ILE A 13 12.93 -27.49 -6.59
C ILE A 13 14.06 -27.37 -5.57
N GLY A 14 15.07 -26.57 -5.92
CA GLY A 14 16.21 -26.32 -5.05
C GLY A 14 15.83 -25.50 -3.83
N LYS A 15 16.68 -25.57 -2.81
CA LYS A 15 16.61 -24.67 -1.65
C LYS A 15 16.67 -23.21 -2.13
N ASP A 16 15.94 -22.34 -1.44
CA ASP A 16 15.95 -20.89 -1.67
C ASP A 16 15.46 -20.45 -3.06
N LYS A 17 14.59 -21.26 -3.70
CA LYS A 17 13.93 -20.89 -4.96
C LYS A 17 12.52 -20.37 -4.71
N THR A 18 12.22 -19.20 -5.29
CA THR A 18 10.86 -18.67 -5.36
C THR A 18 9.96 -19.63 -6.14
N LEU A 19 8.88 -20.09 -5.48
CA LEU A 19 7.91 -21.03 -6.07
C LEU A 19 6.84 -20.32 -6.88
N LEU A 20 6.39 -19.18 -6.37
CA LEU A 20 5.33 -18.36 -6.91
C LEU A 20 5.60 -16.91 -6.50
N GLU A 21 5.42 -16.00 -7.44
CA GLU A 21 5.31 -14.58 -7.18
C GLU A 21 3.94 -14.15 -7.74
N GLU A 22 3.14 -13.51 -6.90
CA GLU A 22 1.81 -13.05 -7.27
C GLU A 22 1.60 -11.65 -6.73
N LYS A 23 0.86 -10.84 -7.49
CA LYS A 23 0.38 -9.54 -7.02
C LYS A 23 -1.09 -9.71 -6.63
N PRO A 24 -1.52 -9.18 -5.48
CA PRO A 24 -2.92 -9.26 -5.10
C PRO A 24 -3.80 -8.62 -6.18
N LEU A 25 -4.95 -9.22 -6.45
CA LEU A 25 -5.94 -8.65 -7.37
C LEU A 25 -6.44 -7.30 -6.85
N LEU A 26 -6.61 -7.23 -5.54
CA LEU A 26 -7.02 -6.06 -4.79
C LEU A 26 -6.25 -6.06 -3.47
N ALA A 27 -5.62 -4.94 -3.14
CA ALA A 27 -5.07 -4.66 -1.83
C ALA A 27 -5.80 -3.43 -1.31
N LEU A 28 -6.53 -3.57 -0.22
CA LEU A 28 -7.17 -2.46 0.47
C LEU A 28 -6.61 -2.42 1.90
N PRO A 29 -6.33 -1.24 2.45
CA PRO A 29 -6.07 -1.13 3.87
C PRO A 29 -7.29 -1.63 4.64
N LEU A 30 -7.05 -2.25 5.80
CA LEU A 30 -8.14 -2.44 6.75
C LEU A 30 -8.63 -1.06 7.21
N PRO A 31 -9.92 -0.89 7.55
CA PRO A 31 -10.45 0.40 8.00
C PRO A 31 -9.56 1.04 9.07
N ASP A 32 -9.24 0.28 10.12
CA ASP A 32 -8.41 0.75 11.24
C ASP A 32 -6.95 1.07 10.83
N SER A 33 -6.48 0.55 9.69
CA SER A 33 -5.12 0.82 9.18
C SER A 33 -5.03 2.13 8.44
N ALA A 34 -6.09 2.54 7.74
CA ALA A 34 -6.13 3.84 7.04
C ALA A 34 -6.13 5.01 8.04
N ASP A 35 -6.71 4.81 9.22
CA ASP A 35 -6.77 5.82 10.28
C ASP A 35 -5.41 6.05 10.95
N ILE A 36 -4.50 5.07 10.92
CA ILE A 36 -3.22 5.14 11.64
C ILE A 36 -1.99 5.24 10.73
N ALA A 37 -2.15 5.09 9.41
CA ALA A 37 -1.03 5.08 8.49
C ALA A 37 -1.37 5.70 7.14
N LEU A 38 -0.50 6.61 6.69
CA LEU A 38 -0.52 7.20 5.37
C LEU A 38 0.28 6.30 4.42
N LEU A 39 -0.43 5.36 3.77
CA LEU A 39 0.15 4.36 2.89
C LEU A 39 -0.33 4.53 1.45
N CYS A 40 0.48 4.05 0.51
CA CYS A 40 0.10 3.95 -0.88
C CYS A 40 -0.96 2.85 -1.07
N GLU A 41 -2.10 3.20 -1.64
CA GLU A 41 -3.21 2.26 -1.89
C GLU A 41 -2.87 1.11 -2.85
N LEU A 42 -1.78 1.20 -3.62
CA LEU A 42 -1.35 0.12 -4.50
C LEU A 42 -0.32 -0.82 -3.87
N CYS A 43 0.75 -0.25 -3.30
CA CYS A 43 1.92 -1.02 -2.87
C CYS A 43 2.13 -1.05 -1.35
N MET A 44 1.29 -0.33 -0.59
CA MET A 44 1.37 -0.20 0.87
C MET A 44 2.68 0.41 1.37
N ALA A 45 3.46 1.05 0.49
CA ALA A 45 4.63 1.82 0.90
C ALA A 45 4.19 3.10 1.65
N PRO A 46 4.94 3.56 2.66
CA PRO A 46 4.68 4.84 3.31
C PRO A 46 4.68 6.00 2.31
N CYS A 47 3.66 6.87 2.40
CA CYS A 47 3.53 8.08 1.59
C CYS A 47 3.94 9.36 2.34
N ALA A 48 4.36 9.23 3.60
CA ALA A 48 4.71 10.35 4.46
C ALA A 48 5.85 9.95 5.41
N PRO A 49 6.68 10.91 5.84
CA PRO A 49 7.76 10.66 6.78
C PRO A 49 7.25 10.22 8.15
N PRO A 50 8.06 9.54 8.97
CA PRO A 50 7.64 9.01 10.27
C PRO A 50 6.99 10.06 11.19
N ALA A 51 7.47 11.30 11.18
CA ALA A 51 6.87 12.38 11.97
C ALA A 51 5.43 12.71 11.52
N ALA A 52 5.18 12.75 10.21
CA ALA A 52 3.83 12.96 9.67
C ALA A 52 2.93 11.74 9.87
N GLN A 53 3.48 10.52 9.83
CA GLN A 53 2.75 9.30 10.20
C GLN A 53 2.28 9.36 11.66
N LEU A 54 3.17 9.76 12.58
CA LEU A 54 2.83 9.92 13.99
C LEU A 54 1.82 11.04 14.21
N GLN A 55 1.97 12.15 13.49
CA GLN A 55 0.99 13.24 13.53
C GLN A 55 -0.41 12.74 13.17
N HIS A 56 -0.53 12.02 12.05
CA HIS A 56 -1.78 11.44 11.59
C HIS A 56 -2.34 10.44 12.60
N ALA A 57 -1.54 9.46 13.02
CA ALA A 57 -1.97 8.38 13.90
C ALA A 57 -2.36 8.83 15.31
N ALA A 58 -1.75 9.90 15.81
CA ALA A 58 -2.01 10.44 17.14
C ALA A 58 -2.87 11.71 17.11
N GLU A 59 -3.39 12.08 15.93
CA GLU A 59 -4.23 13.28 15.71
C GLU A 59 -3.60 14.56 16.30
N LEU A 60 -2.29 14.73 16.08
CA LEU A 60 -1.55 15.89 16.59
C LEU A 60 -1.72 17.10 15.66
N ASP A 61 -1.78 18.30 16.24
CA ASP A 61 -1.82 19.55 15.49
C ASP A 61 -0.56 19.75 14.62
N GLU A 62 0.60 19.32 15.12
CA GLU A 62 1.90 19.45 14.46
C GLU A 62 2.71 18.14 14.57
N PRO A 63 3.60 17.86 13.59
CA PRO A 63 4.43 16.66 13.62
C PRO A 63 5.49 16.75 14.73
N PRO A 64 5.72 15.67 15.49
CA PRO A 64 6.75 15.65 16.53
C PRO A 64 8.15 15.72 15.92
N GLU A 65 9.07 16.38 16.61
CA GLU A 65 10.50 16.28 16.28
C GLU A 65 11.02 14.88 16.58
N LEU A 66 11.57 14.22 15.57
CA LEU A 66 12.18 12.90 15.70
C LEU A 66 13.70 13.00 15.47
N PRO A 67 14.52 12.27 16.24
CA PRO A 67 15.96 12.24 16.06
C PRO A 67 16.34 11.32 14.87
N LEU A 68 15.86 11.66 13.67
CA LEU A 68 16.16 10.91 12.44
C LEU A 68 17.27 11.64 11.67
N GLU A 69 18.32 10.91 11.33
CA GLU A 69 19.53 11.45 10.69
C GLU A 69 19.38 11.53 9.15
N ASP A 70 18.43 10.79 8.57
CA ASP A 70 18.21 10.70 7.13
C ASP A 70 16.78 11.15 6.76
N GLU A 71 16.70 12.12 5.85
CA GLU A 71 15.45 12.47 5.16
C GLU A 71 15.25 11.51 3.99
N GLU A 72 14.58 10.39 4.22
CA GLU A 72 14.03 9.61 3.10
C GLU A 72 13.08 10.50 2.27
N GLU A 73 13.21 10.46 0.95
CA GLU A 73 12.35 11.24 0.07
C GLU A 73 10.99 10.54 -0.06
N TYR A 74 10.00 11.06 0.67
CA TYR A 74 8.61 10.61 0.56
C TYR A 74 7.90 11.45 -0.50
N SER A 75 7.10 10.79 -1.34
CA SER A 75 6.18 11.46 -2.24
C SER A 75 4.77 10.94 -2.04
N SER A 76 3.81 11.85 -2.17
CA SER A 76 2.39 11.55 -2.12
C SER A 76 1.72 12.18 -3.34
N VAL A 77 1.00 11.35 -4.07
CA VAL A 77 0.18 11.72 -5.22
C VAL A 77 -1.26 11.39 -4.84
N SER A 78 -2.14 12.38 -4.83
CA SER A 78 -3.57 12.17 -4.58
C SER A 78 -4.25 11.59 -5.81
N CYS A 79 -5.42 10.96 -5.59
CA CYS A 79 -6.30 10.53 -6.67
C CYS A 79 -6.62 11.68 -7.64
N ARG A 80 -6.50 11.42 -8.95
CA ARG A 80 -6.79 12.42 -9.99
C ARG A 80 -8.25 12.90 -10.05
N TYR A 81 -9.18 12.15 -9.45
CA TYR A 81 -10.60 12.48 -9.37
C TYR A 81 -11.00 13.09 -8.02
N GLY A 82 -10.04 13.29 -7.11
CA GLY A 82 -10.26 14.05 -5.87
C GLY A 82 -10.94 13.29 -4.74
N CYS A 83 -10.86 11.95 -4.71
CA CYS A 83 -11.11 11.21 -3.47
C CYS A 83 -9.89 11.25 -2.55
N ASP A 84 -10.06 10.80 -1.30
CA ASP A 84 -9.06 10.89 -0.22
C ASP A 84 -7.93 9.85 -0.32
N LEU A 85 -7.86 9.08 -1.41
CA LEU A 85 -6.82 8.06 -1.59
C LEU A 85 -5.49 8.66 -2.06
N HIS A 86 -4.40 8.13 -1.51
CA HIS A 86 -3.03 8.57 -1.78
C HIS A 86 -2.14 7.44 -2.32
N PHE A 87 -1.14 7.85 -3.11
CA PHE A 87 -0.22 6.95 -3.80
C PHE A 87 1.22 7.45 -3.68
N CYS A 88 2.19 6.55 -3.60
CA CYS A 88 3.60 6.95 -3.54
C CYS A 88 4.17 7.44 -4.87
N SER A 89 3.39 7.40 -5.96
CA SER A 89 3.81 7.89 -7.28
C SER A 89 2.62 7.95 -8.23
N ALA A 90 2.75 8.76 -9.29
CA ALA A 90 1.78 8.78 -10.40
C ALA A 90 1.65 7.42 -11.11
N GLN A 91 2.72 6.60 -11.08
CA GLN A 91 2.70 5.25 -11.63
C GLN A 91 1.82 4.32 -10.79
N CYS A 92 1.90 4.43 -9.45
CA CYS A 92 1.02 3.69 -8.56
C CYS A 92 -0.43 4.12 -8.68
N GLU A 93 -0.69 5.43 -8.79
CA GLU A 93 -2.04 5.95 -9.01
C GLU A 93 -2.64 5.40 -10.33
N ALA A 94 -1.90 5.47 -11.44
CA ALA A 94 -2.38 4.96 -12.73
C ALA A 94 -2.59 3.44 -12.74
N ALA A 95 -1.69 2.68 -12.08
CA ALA A 95 -1.80 1.24 -11.98
C ALA A 95 -2.96 0.81 -11.06
N ALA A 96 -3.23 1.52 -9.97
CA ALA A 96 -4.43 1.30 -9.15
C ALA A 96 -5.70 1.64 -9.95
N TRP A 97 -5.72 2.77 -10.67
CA TRP A 97 -6.84 3.18 -11.51
C TRP A 97 -7.21 2.11 -12.54
N SER A 98 -6.22 1.60 -13.28
CA SER A 98 -6.45 0.57 -14.31
C SER A 98 -6.88 -0.80 -13.77
N ARG A 99 -6.68 -1.08 -12.48
CA ARG A 99 -6.94 -2.40 -11.89
C ARG A 99 -8.23 -2.47 -11.07
N PHE A 100 -8.43 -1.52 -10.17
CA PHE A 100 -9.54 -1.58 -9.21
C PHE A 100 -10.07 -0.21 -8.81
N HIS A 101 -9.24 0.84 -8.77
CA HIS A 101 -9.68 2.12 -8.23
C HIS A 101 -10.72 2.82 -9.12
N CYS A 102 -10.70 2.61 -10.44
CA CYS A 102 -11.71 3.15 -11.36
C CYS A 102 -13.13 2.63 -11.13
N VAL A 103 -13.34 1.59 -10.33
CA VAL A 103 -14.69 1.11 -9.97
C VAL A 103 -15.03 1.37 -8.50
N LEU A 104 -14.02 1.70 -7.68
CA LEU A 104 -14.18 1.94 -6.24
C LEU A 104 -14.09 3.41 -5.85
N CYS A 105 -13.63 4.31 -6.74
CA CYS A 105 -13.48 5.72 -6.44
C CYS A 105 -14.86 6.35 -6.13
N PRO A 106 -15.04 6.93 -4.93
CA PRO A 106 -16.33 7.53 -4.55
C PRO A 106 -16.58 8.91 -5.17
N ALA A 107 -15.55 9.55 -5.74
CA ALA A 107 -15.62 10.89 -6.31
C ALA A 107 -16.05 10.90 -7.80
N GLN A 108 -16.67 9.83 -8.30
CA GLN A 108 -17.13 9.71 -9.69
C GLN A 108 -18.48 10.38 -9.95
#